data_AF-A0AAP5BNG5-F1
#
_entry.id   AF-A0AAP5BNG5-F1
#
_cell.length_a   1.000
_cell.length_b   1.000
_cell.length_c   1.000
_cell.angle_alpha   90.00
_cell.angle_beta   90.00
_cell.angle_gamma   90.00
#
_symmetry.space_group_name_H-M   'P 1'
#
loop_
_entity.id
_entity.type
_entity.pdbx_description
1 polymer ?
#
loop_
_entity_poly.entity_id
_entity_poly.type
_entity_poly.pdbx_seq_one_letter_code
_entity_poly.pdbx_strand_id
1 'polypeptide(L)'
;MSQLMDLPVELAAAPFDPVGKSVAKVVDQVARALRRTEIEPEWVSIANYMDDPNEKQYGLRPATEWPATFARRHRISLSVERGTSEGWIIQADFVRVVDEADGGGWQSIPLMRIKSLSRSQAWTVAAIVARLLDID
;
A
#
# COMPACT_ATOMS: atom_id res chain seq x y z
N MET A 1 2.25 19.45 18.23
CA MET A 1 2.44 18.60 17.02
C MET A 1 2.76 17.13 17.32
N SER A 2 2.87 16.67 18.57
CA SER A 2 3.25 15.27 18.90
C SER A 2 2.06 14.32 19.14
N GLN A 3 0.91 14.82 19.63
CA GLN A 3 -0.21 13.96 20.03
C GLN A 3 -1.01 13.32 18.87
N LEU A 4 -0.81 13.79 17.63
CA LEU A 4 -1.52 13.28 16.45
C LEU A 4 -0.91 11.99 15.88
N MET A 5 0.33 11.65 16.25
CA MET A 5 0.97 10.39 15.86
C MET A 5 0.72 9.25 16.85
N ASP A 6 0.35 9.56 18.10
CA ASP A 6 0.11 8.53 19.14
C ASP A 6 -1.34 8.01 19.15
N LEU A 7 -2.32 8.85 18.76
CA LEU A 7 -3.75 8.48 18.74
C LEU A 7 -4.18 7.42 17.70
N PRO A 8 -3.52 7.21 16.54
CA PRO A 8 -3.94 6.19 15.57
C PRO A 8 -3.52 4.76 15.93
N VAL A 9 -2.60 4.59 16.89
CA VAL A 9 -1.90 3.31 17.16
C VAL A 9 -2.82 2.28 17.82
N GLU A 10 -3.76 2.71 18.67
CA GLU A 10 -4.71 1.80 19.35
C GLU A 10 -5.88 1.35 18.45
N LEU A 11 -6.14 2.07 17.34
CA LEU A 11 -7.23 1.75 16.40
C LEU A 11 -6.83 0.76 15.30
N ALA A 12 -5.53 0.46 15.18
CA ALA A 12 -5.06 -0.56 14.25
C ALA A 12 -5.32 -1.95 14.86
N ALA A 13 -6.33 -2.64 14.33
CA ALA A 13 -6.51 -4.07 14.55
C ALA A 13 -5.19 -4.83 14.26
N ALA A 14 -5.01 -6.02 14.86
CA ALA A 14 -3.85 -6.87 14.60
C ALA A 14 -3.52 -6.93 13.09
N PRO A 15 -2.22 -6.89 12.70
CA PRO A 15 -1.82 -6.93 11.30
C PRO A 15 -2.54 -8.06 10.56
N PHE A 16 -3.00 -7.78 9.35
CA PHE A 16 -3.61 -8.85 8.57
C PHE A 16 -2.51 -9.76 8.03
N ASP A 17 -2.72 -11.07 8.08
CA ASP A 17 -1.87 -12.01 7.37
C ASP A 17 -2.20 -11.96 5.87
N PRO A 18 -1.33 -11.41 4.99
CA PRO A 18 -1.64 -11.32 3.56
C PRO A 18 -1.37 -12.62 2.80
N VAL A 19 -0.78 -13.64 3.44
CA VAL A 19 -0.34 -14.87 2.78
C VAL A 19 -1.53 -15.62 2.16
N GLY A 20 -1.37 -16.06 0.91
CA GLY A 20 -2.41 -16.78 0.16
C GLY A 20 -3.60 -15.93 -0.28
N LYS A 21 -3.61 -14.61 0.00
CA LYS A 21 -4.69 -13.70 -0.43
C LYS A 21 -4.33 -13.05 -1.75
N SER A 22 -5.34 -12.74 -2.56
CA SER A 22 -5.14 -11.91 -3.75
C SER A 22 -4.91 -10.44 -3.40
N VAL A 23 -4.33 -9.69 -4.33
CA VAL A 23 -4.19 -8.23 -4.22
C VAL A 23 -5.52 -7.56 -3.92
N ALA A 24 -6.58 -7.93 -4.63
CA ALA A 24 -7.91 -7.38 -4.39
C ALA A 24 -8.42 -7.64 -2.96
N LYS A 25 -8.14 -8.83 -2.41
CA LYS A 25 -8.59 -9.20 -1.07
C LYS A 25 -7.86 -8.39 0.01
N VAL A 26 -6.56 -8.18 -0.15
CA VAL A 26 -5.77 -7.36 0.76
C VAL A 26 -6.22 -5.89 0.69
N VAL A 27 -6.43 -5.34 -0.51
CA VAL A 27 -6.90 -3.96 -0.68
C VAL A 27 -8.30 -3.76 -0.09
N ASP A 28 -9.22 -4.70 -0.26
CA ASP A 28 -10.56 -4.67 0.39
C ASP A 28 -10.44 -4.69 1.93
N GLN A 29 -9.51 -5.48 2.48
CA GLN A 29 -9.26 -5.50 3.93
C GLN A 29 -8.73 -4.17 4.45
N VAL A 30 -7.78 -3.55 3.74
CA VAL A 30 -7.28 -2.20 4.06
C VAL A 30 -8.41 -1.19 4.00
N ALA A 31 -9.22 -1.19 2.92
CA ALA A 31 -10.34 -0.28 2.76
C ALA A 31 -11.36 -0.41 3.91
N ARG A 32 -11.71 -1.65 4.30
CA ARG A 32 -12.61 -1.91 5.44
C ARG A 32 -12.01 -1.53 6.79
N ALA A 33 -10.69 -1.65 6.96
CA ALA A 33 -10.02 -1.21 8.16
C ALA A 33 -10.08 0.34 8.25
N LEU A 34 -9.71 1.04 7.18
CA LEU A 34 -9.72 2.51 7.14
C LEU A 34 -11.12 3.10 7.32
N ARG A 35 -12.16 2.48 6.74
CA ARG A 35 -13.58 2.88 6.94
C ARG A 35 -14.06 2.81 8.40
N ARG A 36 -13.41 2.01 9.24
CA ARG A 36 -13.74 1.89 10.67
C ARG A 36 -13.00 2.91 11.52
N THR A 37 -12.15 3.73 10.90
CA THR A 37 -11.44 4.82 11.57
C THR A 37 -12.18 6.14 11.35
N GLU A 38 -11.92 7.14 12.18
CA GLU A 38 -12.38 8.52 11.95
C GLU A 38 -11.56 9.24 10.86
N ILE A 39 -10.68 8.53 10.15
CA ILE A 39 -9.70 9.07 9.19
C ILE A 39 -9.90 8.41 7.82
N GLU A 40 -11.15 8.32 7.37
CA GLU A 40 -11.48 7.70 6.09
C GLU A 40 -10.86 8.50 4.92
N PRO A 41 -10.06 7.85 4.04
CA PRO A 41 -9.56 8.48 2.81
C PRO A 41 -10.71 8.70 1.81
N GLU A 42 -10.48 9.55 0.81
CA GLU A 42 -11.46 9.78 -0.27
C GLU A 42 -11.73 8.49 -1.05
N TRP A 43 -10.69 7.70 -1.32
CA TRP A 43 -10.82 6.36 -1.87
C TRP A 43 -9.59 5.51 -1.60
N VAL A 44 -9.78 4.19 -1.69
CA VAL A 44 -8.75 3.14 -1.67
C VAL A 44 -8.97 2.29 -2.93
N SER A 45 -7.92 2.06 -3.72
CA SER A 45 -8.00 1.29 -4.96
C SER A 45 -6.78 0.39 -5.15
N ILE A 46 -6.98 -0.70 -5.87
CA ILE A 46 -5.89 -1.47 -6.46
C ILE A 46 -5.17 -0.56 -7.47
N ALA A 47 -3.85 -0.65 -7.58
CA ALA A 47 -3.10 0.14 -8.55
C ALA A 47 -3.48 -0.24 -9.99
N ASN A 48 -3.50 -1.55 -10.28
CA ASN A 48 -3.96 -2.09 -11.56
C ASN A 48 -5.49 -2.29 -11.58
N TYR A 49 -6.24 -1.19 -11.47
CA TYR A 49 -7.70 -1.23 -11.46
C TYR A 49 -8.33 -1.68 -12.79
N MET A 50 -7.57 -1.62 -13.89
CA MET A 50 -7.99 -2.04 -15.23
C MET A 50 -7.75 -3.53 -15.50
N ASP A 51 -7.13 -4.26 -14.56
CA ASP A 51 -6.72 -5.66 -14.74
C ASP A 51 -5.83 -5.87 -15.98
N ASP A 52 -4.93 -4.92 -16.25
CA ASP A 52 -4.05 -4.94 -17.41
C ASP A 52 -2.96 -6.00 -17.26
N PRO A 53 -2.66 -6.80 -18.31
CA PRO A 53 -1.62 -7.83 -18.25
C PRO A 53 -0.19 -7.28 -18.08
N ASN A 54 0.05 -6.00 -18.37
CA ASN A 54 1.36 -5.37 -18.17
C ASN A 54 1.58 -4.96 -16.69
N GLU A 55 1.76 -5.96 -15.83
CA GLU A 55 1.90 -5.76 -14.38
C GLU A 55 3.13 -4.92 -14.00
N LYS A 56 4.16 -4.89 -14.85
CA LYS A 56 5.35 -4.05 -14.61
C LYS A 56 5.02 -2.55 -14.66
N GLN A 57 4.05 -2.16 -15.49
CA GLN A 57 3.67 -0.77 -15.69
C GLN A 57 2.49 -0.37 -14.81
N TYR A 58 1.47 -1.23 -14.71
CA TYR A 58 0.21 -0.89 -14.06
C TYR A 58 0.08 -1.46 -12.63
N GLY A 59 0.99 -2.34 -12.23
CA GLY A 59 0.93 -3.04 -10.95
C GLY A 59 0.36 -4.45 -11.05
N LEU A 60 0.44 -5.21 -9.96
CA LEU A 60 -0.09 -6.59 -9.93
C LEU A 60 -1.59 -6.62 -10.18
N ARG A 61 -2.04 -7.61 -10.95
CA ARG A 61 -3.46 -7.81 -11.24
C ARG A 61 -4.26 -8.10 -9.97
N PRO A 62 -5.54 -7.70 -9.90
CA PRO A 62 -6.41 -7.96 -8.75
C PRO A 62 -6.45 -9.42 -8.26
N ALA A 63 -6.36 -10.38 -9.19
CA ALA A 63 -6.39 -11.81 -8.89
C ALA A 63 -5.02 -12.40 -8.52
N THR A 64 -3.92 -11.69 -8.79
CA THR A 64 -2.56 -12.12 -8.43
C THR A 64 -2.44 -12.21 -6.91
N GLU A 65 -1.69 -13.20 -6.43
CA GLU A 65 -1.40 -13.36 -5.01
C GLU A 65 -0.62 -12.15 -4.47
N TRP A 66 -0.93 -11.73 -3.24
CA TRP A 66 -0.16 -10.70 -2.56
C TRP A 66 1.29 -11.16 -2.42
N PRO A 67 2.27 -10.32 -2.77
CA PRO A 67 3.65 -10.78 -2.86
C PRO A 67 4.21 -11.14 -1.49
N ALA A 68 4.80 -12.34 -1.41
CA ALA A 68 5.51 -12.80 -0.23
C ALA A 68 6.77 -11.95 0.01
N THR A 69 6.86 -11.36 1.20
CA THR A 69 8.00 -10.55 1.65
C THR A 69 9.04 -11.33 2.45
N PHE A 70 8.82 -12.62 2.71
CA PHE A 70 9.77 -13.48 3.43
C PHE A 70 11.06 -13.75 2.65
N ALA A 71 11.05 -13.52 1.33
CA ALA A 71 12.23 -13.70 0.50
C ALA A 71 13.22 -12.53 0.67
N ARG A 72 14.51 -12.85 0.68
CA ARG A 72 15.57 -11.83 0.74
C ARG A 72 15.42 -10.89 -0.46
N ARG A 73 15.55 -9.58 -0.23
CA ARG A 73 15.41 -8.50 -1.25
C ARG A 73 14.00 -8.28 -1.77
N HIS A 74 12.98 -8.81 -1.10
CA HIS A 74 11.57 -8.44 -1.32
C HIS A 74 11.11 -7.57 -0.15
N ARG A 75 10.35 -6.51 -0.43
CA ARG A 75 9.70 -5.68 0.59
C ARG A 75 8.44 -5.02 0.05
N ILE A 76 7.54 -4.66 0.94
CA ILE A 76 6.51 -3.65 0.62
C ILE A 76 7.06 -2.29 1.06
N SER A 77 6.86 -1.26 0.26
CA SER A 77 7.13 0.12 0.63
C SER A 77 5.88 0.97 0.50
N LEU A 78 5.76 1.96 1.37
CA LEU A 78 4.74 3.00 1.29
C LEU A 78 5.40 4.33 0.93
N SER A 79 4.80 5.05 -0.02
CA SER A 79 5.18 6.41 -0.37
C SER A 79 3.99 7.35 -0.22
N VAL A 80 4.26 8.61 0.10
CA VAL A 80 3.26 9.68 0.17
C VAL A 80 3.69 10.77 -0.79
N GLU A 81 2.89 11.03 -1.81
CA GLU A 81 3.16 12.00 -2.86
C GLU A 81 1.98 12.96 -3.06
N ARG A 82 2.25 14.09 -3.72
CA ARG A 82 1.20 14.99 -4.16
C ARG A 82 0.58 14.45 -5.45
N GLY A 83 -0.74 14.31 -5.48
CA GLY A 83 -1.44 13.85 -6.68
C GLY A 83 -1.41 14.88 -7.81
N THR A 84 -1.74 14.45 -9.02
CA THR A 84 -1.90 15.34 -10.18
C THR A 84 -3.14 16.23 -10.09
N SER A 85 -4.14 15.82 -9.29
CA SER A 85 -5.30 16.62 -8.91
C SER A 85 -5.17 17.12 -7.46
N GLU A 86 -6.17 17.84 -6.96
CA GLU A 86 -6.25 18.15 -5.53
C GLU A 86 -6.15 16.88 -4.68
N GLY A 87 -5.32 16.93 -3.63
CA GLY A 87 -5.11 15.83 -2.68
C GLY A 87 -3.69 15.25 -2.67
N TRP A 88 -3.56 14.16 -1.93
CA TRP A 88 -2.33 13.41 -1.70
C TRP A 88 -2.58 11.94 -2.01
N ILE A 89 -1.57 11.26 -2.55
CA ILE A 89 -1.61 9.84 -2.86
C ILE A 89 -0.68 9.10 -1.91
N ILE A 90 -1.21 8.06 -1.26
CA ILE A 90 -0.43 7.04 -0.58
C ILE A 90 -0.37 5.85 -1.51
N GLN A 91 0.84 5.41 -1.88
CA GLN A 91 1.04 4.26 -2.75
C GLN A 91 1.80 3.16 -2.01
N ALA A 92 1.27 1.93 -2.09
CA ALA A 92 1.97 0.74 -1.66
C ALA A 92 2.57 0.04 -2.88
N ASP A 93 3.86 -0.22 -2.83
CA ASP A 93 4.62 -0.87 -3.89
C ASP A 93 5.28 -2.14 -3.38
N PHE A 94 5.28 -3.18 -4.22
CA PHE A 94 6.15 -4.32 -4.05
C PHE A 94 7.50 -4.02 -4.68
N VAL A 95 8.53 -4.00 -3.85
CA VAL A 95 9.90 -3.72 -4.27
C VAL A 95 10.72 -4.99 -4.21
N ARG A 96 11.30 -5.38 -5.35
CA ARG A 96 12.17 -6.57 -5.47
C ARG A 96 13.44 -6.25 -6.23
N VAL A 97 14.49 -7.04 -6.03
CA VAL A 97 15.65 -7.05 -6.91
C VAL A 97 15.38 -7.98 -8.09
N VAL A 98 15.65 -7.50 -9.30
CA VAL A 98 15.63 -8.30 -10.52
C VAL A 98 17.08 -8.50 -10.94
N ASP A 99 17.56 -9.74 -10.84
CA ASP A 99 18.90 -10.09 -11.30
C ASP A 99 18.87 -10.19 -12.84
N GLU A 100 19.49 -9.23 -13.52
CA GLU A 100 19.78 -9.28 -14.95
C GLU A 100 21.29 -9.47 -15.17
N ALA A 101 21.66 -10.08 -16.29
CA ALA A 101 23.03 -10.52 -16.59
C ALA A 101 24.10 -9.42 -16.51
N ASP A 102 23.72 -8.13 -16.61
CA ASP A 102 24.62 -6.97 -16.61
C ASP A 102 24.47 -6.04 -15.38
N GLY A 103 24.03 -6.57 -14.24
CA GLY A 103 24.05 -5.83 -12.96
C GLY A 103 22.66 -5.37 -12.53
N GLY A 104 21.84 -6.35 -12.16
CA GLY A 104 20.44 -6.22 -11.73
C GLY A 104 20.05 -4.98 -10.92
N GLY A 105 18.77 -4.66 -10.95
CA GLY A 105 18.21 -3.43 -10.38
C GLY A 105 17.10 -3.68 -9.38
N TRP A 106 16.75 -2.63 -8.62
CA TRP A 106 15.51 -2.61 -7.85
C TRP A 106 14.34 -2.28 -8.78
N GLN A 107 13.32 -3.15 -8.77
CA GLN A 107 12.06 -2.94 -9.44
C GLN A 107 10.98 -2.62 -8.39
N SER A 108 10.21 -1.56 -8.63
CA SER A 108 9.01 -1.22 -7.86
C SER A 108 7.77 -1.57 -8.68
N ILE A 109 6.83 -2.31 -8.10
CA ILE A 109 5.59 -2.77 -8.75
C ILE A 109 4.41 -2.27 -7.92
N PRO A 110 3.54 -1.40 -8.45
CA PRO A 110 2.39 -0.87 -7.72
C PRO A 110 1.42 -1.97 -7.27
N LEU A 111 0.90 -1.85 -6.04
CA LEU A 111 -0.12 -2.75 -5.49
C LEU A 111 -1.43 -2.01 -5.19
N MET A 112 -1.32 -0.88 -4.49
CA MET A 112 -2.46 -0.14 -3.94
C MET A 112 -2.21 1.35 -4.00
N ARG A 113 -3.27 2.13 -4.25
CA ARG A 113 -3.28 3.59 -4.16
C ARG A 113 -4.41 4.04 -3.27
N ILE A 114 -4.17 5.08 -2.48
CA ILE A 114 -5.14 5.69 -1.57
C ILE A 114 -5.07 7.19 -1.75
N LYS A 115 -6.21 7.87 -1.83
CA LYS A 115 -6.27 9.33 -1.91
C LYS A 115 -6.78 9.95 -0.64
N SER A 116 -6.10 10.98 -0.16
CA SER A 116 -6.54 11.82 0.95
C SER A 116 -6.58 13.29 0.54
N LEU A 117 -7.37 14.10 1.26
CA LEU A 117 -7.56 15.52 0.93
C LEU A 117 -6.47 16.43 1.50
N SER A 118 -5.75 15.97 2.53
CA SER A 118 -4.68 16.75 3.18
C SER A 118 -3.41 15.94 3.39
N ARG A 119 -2.28 16.67 3.55
CA ARG A 119 -0.96 16.09 3.81
C ARG A 119 -0.94 15.33 5.12
N SER A 120 -1.48 15.94 6.18
CA SER A 120 -1.49 15.34 7.52
C SER A 120 -2.30 14.05 7.53
N GLN A 121 -3.49 14.06 6.90
CA GLN A 121 -4.30 12.85 6.73
C GLN A 121 -3.52 11.79 5.94
N ALA A 122 -2.80 12.15 4.88
CA ALA A 122 -2.03 11.21 4.08
C ALA A 122 -1.00 10.44 4.92
N TRP A 123 -0.26 11.15 5.76
CA TRP A 123 0.72 10.55 6.66
C TRP A 123 0.08 9.69 7.74
N THR A 124 -1.05 10.11 8.31
CA THR A 124 -1.78 9.27 9.27
C THR A 124 -2.31 7.99 8.63
N VAL A 125 -2.89 8.08 7.43
CA VAL A 125 -3.34 6.90 6.66
C VAL A 125 -2.17 5.99 6.34
N ALA A 126 -1.03 6.54 5.90
CA ALA A 126 0.17 5.76 5.61
C ALA A 126 0.67 5.00 6.84
N ALA A 127 0.67 5.61 8.04
CA ALA A 127 1.06 4.95 9.27
C ALA A 127 0.11 3.80 9.65
N ILE A 128 -1.21 4.01 9.53
CA ILE A 128 -2.20 2.95 9.77
C ILE A 128 -1.98 1.78 8.79
N VAL A 129 -1.78 2.09 7.50
CA VAL A 129 -1.57 1.08 6.46
C VAL A 129 -0.25 0.32 6.67
N ALA A 130 0.82 1.00 7.07
CA ALA A 130 2.10 0.38 7.40
C ALA A 130 1.92 -0.67 8.50
N ARG A 131 1.18 -0.32 9.56
CA ARG A 131 0.89 -1.21 10.68
C ARG A 131 0.01 -2.39 10.27
N LEU A 132 -1.04 -2.15 9.48
CA LEU A 132 -1.93 -3.20 9.01
C LEU A 132 -1.19 -4.24 8.13
N LEU A 133 -0.22 -3.77 7.35
CA LEU A 133 0.62 -4.58 6.45
C LEU A 133 1.90 -5.13 7.10
N ASP A 134 2.17 -4.81 8.37
CA ASP A 134 3.40 -5.18 9.08
C ASP A 134 4.68 -4.71 8.37
N ILE A 135 4.74 -3.42 8.02
CA ILE A 135 5.86 -2.77 7.28
C ILE A 135 6.88 -2.07 8.21
N ASP A 136 6.64 -2.04 9.52
CA ASP A 136 7.48 -1.33 10.51
C ASP A 136 8.92 -1.89 10.66
#